data_AF-A0A5E4LQQ4-F1
#
_entry.id   AF-A0A5E4LQQ4-F1
#
_cell.length_a   1.000
_cell.length_b   1.000
_cell.length_c   1.000
_cell.angle_alpha   90.00
_cell.angle_beta   90.00
_cell.angle_gamma   90.00
#
_symmetry.space_group_name_H-M   'P 1'
#
loop_
_entity.id
_entity.type
_entity.pdbx_description
1 polymer ?
#
loop_
_entity_poly.entity_id
_entity_poly.type
_entity_poly.pdbx_seq_one_letter_code
_entity_poly.pdbx_strand_id
1 'polypeptide(L)'
;MADRSEEIITELTSIGITEHDALVIADCIITRKSCSWVNTDEVNDNLLRDLNNLIKKHDYGITVKVDAVPTRNKYIWDVKVNK
;
A
#
# COMPACT_ATOMS: atom_id res chain seq x y z
N MET A 1 -2.79 21.01 -7.69
CA MET A 1 -1.89 20.03 -7.03
C MET A 1 -2.57 18.66 -7.06
N ALA A 2 -2.79 18.09 -8.25
CA ALA A 2 -3.54 16.83 -8.43
C ALA A 2 -2.67 15.69 -9.03
N ASP A 3 -1.53 16.00 -9.64
CA ASP A 3 -0.70 15.03 -10.38
C ASP A 3 -0.19 13.84 -9.56
N ARG A 4 0.32 14.06 -8.34
CA ARG A 4 1.11 13.03 -7.65
C ARG A 4 0.29 11.89 -7.04
N SER A 5 -0.94 12.17 -6.62
CA SER A 5 -1.85 11.13 -6.11
C SER A 5 -2.27 10.18 -7.22
N GLU A 6 -2.64 10.71 -8.38
CA GLU A 6 -3.14 9.92 -9.51
C GLU A 6 -2.03 9.04 -10.09
N GLU A 7 -0.80 9.55 -10.16
CA GLU A 7 0.37 8.78 -10.58
C GLU A 7 0.64 7.59 -9.63
N ILE A 8 0.67 7.84 -8.31
CA ILE A 8 0.87 6.79 -7.30
C ILE A 8 -0.25 5.75 -7.39
N ILE A 9 -1.51 6.17 -7.50
CA ILE A 9 -2.65 5.25 -7.60
C ILE A 9 -2.55 4.41 -8.88
N THR A 10 -2.18 5.01 -10.01
CA THR A 10 -1.99 4.32 -11.29
C THR A 10 -0.88 3.28 -11.19
N GLU A 11 0.24 3.63 -10.55
CA GLU A 11 1.34 2.70 -10.31
C GLU A 11 0.94 1.53 -9.40
N LEU A 12 0.26 1.81 -8.29
CA LEU A 12 -0.21 0.78 -7.36
C LEU A 12 -1.26 -0.14 -7.98
N THR A 13 -2.18 0.42 -8.77
CA THR A 13 -3.18 -0.39 -9.48
C THR A 13 -2.57 -1.21 -10.61
N SER A 14 -1.48 -0.74 -11.24
CA SER A 14 -0.76 -1.48 -12.29
C SER A 14 -0.09 -2.78 -11.77
N ILE A 15 0.26 -2.83 -10.49
CA ILE A 15 0.81 -4.04 -9.84
C ILE A 15 -0.30 -4.94 -9.25
N GLY A 16 -1.57 -4.57 -9.43
CA GLY A 16 -2.73 -5.36 -9.02
C GLY A 16 -3.29 -5.03 -7.62
N ILE A 17 -2.89 -3.91 -7.01
CA ILE A 17 -3.54 -3.43 -5.78
C ILE A 17 -4.92 -2.87 -6.11
N THR A 18 -5.89 -3.12 -5.24
CA THR A 18 -7.23 -2.57 -5.40
C THR A 18 -7.19 -1.04 -5.38
N GLU A 19 -8.07 -0.39 -6.13
CA GLU A 19 -8.16 1.07 -6.14
C GLU A 19 -8.34 1.63 -4.72
N HIS A 20 -9.10 0.94 -3.88
CA HIS A 20 -9.33 1.34 -2.49
C HIS A 20 -8.05 1.34 -1.66
N ASP A 21 -7.28 0.24 -1.68
CA ASP A 21 -6.02 0.15 -0.96
C ASP A 21 -4.98 1.14 -1.54
N ALA A 22 -4.97 1.31 -2.86
CA ALA A 22 -4.10 2.26 -3.54
C ALA A 22 -4.37 3.71 -3.11
N LEU A 23 -5.63 4.10 -2.98
CA LEU A 23 -6.05 5.40 -2.46
C LEU A 23 -5.56 5.63 -1.04
N VAL A 24 -5.70 4.63 -0.15
CA VAL A 24 -5.24 4.75 1.23
C VAL A 24 -3.71 4.88 1.28
N ILE A 25 -2.97 4.03 0.55
CA ILE A 25 -1.51 4.11 0.49
C ILE A 25 -1.06 5.48 -0.04
N ALA A 26 -1.67 5.96 -1.12
CA ALA A 26 -1.36 7.27 -1.71
C ALA A 26 -1.61 8.40 -0.71
N ASP A 27 -2.72 8.36 0.02
CA ASP A 27 -3.01 9.33 1.08
C ASP A 27 -1.95 9.29 2.18
N CYS A 28 -1.52 8.10 2.62
CA CYS A 28 -0.47 7.96 3.65
C CYS A 28 0.89 8.50 3.17
N ILE A 29 1.23 8.31 1.88
CA ILE A 29 2.44 8.88 1.25
C ILE A 29 2.37 10.42 1.22
N ILE A 30 1.24 10.98 0.79
CA ILE A 30 1.06 12.43 0.62
C ILE A 30 1.00 13.14 1.97
N THR A 31 0.19 12.62 2.89
CA THR A 31 0.00 13.20 4.22
C THR A 31 1.15 12.91 5.16
N ARG A 32 2.07 12.01 4.77
CA ARG A 32 3.16 11.48 5.60
C ARG A 32 2.65 10.98 6.95
N LYS A 33 1.56 10.21 6.91
CA LYS A 33 0.97 9.58 8.09
C LYS A 33 1.07 8.07 8.00
N SER A 34 1.21 7.45 9.17
CA SER A 34 1.12 5.99 9.28
C SER A 34 -0.35 5.62 9.39
N CYS A 35 -0.76 4.59 8.67
CA CYS A 35 -2.14 4.16 8.54
C CYS A 35 -2.20 2.64 8.66
N SER A 36 -3.27 2.14 9.28
CA SER A 36 -3.49 0.70 9.40
C SER A 36 -4.95 0.40 9.12
N TRP A 37 -5.24 -0.56 8.24
CA TRP A 37 -6.59 -1.00 7.94
C TRP A 37 -6.64 -2.50 7.73
N VAL A 38 -7.84 -3.06 7.69
CA VAL A 38 -8.05 -4.50 7.52
C VAL A 38 -9.01 -4.70 6.36
N ASN A 39 -8.61 -5.51 5.39
CA ASN A 39 -9.45 -5.92 4.28
C ASN A 39 -9.55 -7.46 4.20
N THR A 40 -10.43 -7.94 3.33
CA THR A 40 -10.63 -9.37 3.04
C THR A 40 -10.09 -9.75 1.66
N ASP A 41 -9.51 -8.78 0.96
CA ASP A 41 -8.97 -8.97 -0.38
C ASP A 41 -7.73 -9.84 -0.32
N GLU A 42 -7.67 -10.85 -1.18
CA GLU A 42 -6.55 -11.77 -1.21
C GLU A 42 -5.27 -11.06 -1.65
N VAL A 43 -4.26 -11.12 -0.79
CA VAL A 43 -2.96 -10.50 -1.06
C VAL A 43 -1.94 -11.61 -1.32
N ASN A 44 -1.43 -11.63 -2.55
CA ASN A 44 -0.39 -12.58 -2.95
C ASN A 44 1.00 -12.05 -2.58
N ASP A 45 1.91 -12.94 -2.19
CA ASP A 45 3.31 -12.62 -1.89
C ASP A 45 4.02 -11.90 -3.05
N ASN A 46 3.66 -12.24 -4.31
CA ASN A 46 4.19 -11.55 -5.49
C ASN A 46 3.80 -10.07 -5.51
N LEU A 47 2.53 -9.76 -5.20
CA LEU A 47 2.02 -8.40 -5.13
C LEU A 47 2.72 -7.61 -4.01
N LEU A 48 2.92 -8.23 -2.84
CA LEU A 48 3.66 -7.59 -1.74
C LEU A 48 5.12 -7.31 -2.09
N ARG A 49 5.75 -8.22 -2.83
CA ARG A 49 7.12 -8.01 -3.31
C ARG A 49 7.18 -6.84 -4.28
N ASP A 50 6.25 -6.78 -5.23
CA ASP A 50 6.21 -5.73 -6.26
C ASP A 50 5.88 -4.36 -5.63
N LEU A 51 4.96 -4.32 -4.66
CA LEU A 51 4.67 -3.14 -3.86
C LEU A 51 5.91 -2.64 -3.10
N ASN A 52 6.60 -3.52 -2.37
CA ASN A 52 7.80 -3.15 -1.64
C ASN A 52 8.92 -2.67 -2.56
N ASN A 53 9.05 -3.27 -3.75
CA ASN A 53 10.00 -2.82 -4.77
C ASN A 53 9.65 -1.43 -5.29
N LEU A 54 8.37 -1.17 -5.55
CA LEU A 54 7.89 0.13 -6.04
C LEU A 54 8.14 1.23 -5.00
N ILE A 55 7.79 0.98 -3.74
CA ILE A 55 8.03 1.91 -2.64
C ILE A 55 9.51 2.25 -2.48
N LYS A 56 10.39 1.24 -2.56
CA LYS A 56 11.84 1.43 -2.49
C LYS A 56 12.40 2.17 -3.71
N LYS A 57 11.89 1.87 -4.90
CA LYS A 57 12.33 2.49 -6.15
C LYS A 57 12.04 3.99 -6.19
N HIS A 58 10.88 4.41 -5.69
CA HIS A 58 10.46 5.80 -5.68
C HIS A 58 10.85 6.54 -4.39
N ASP A 59 11.49 5.84 -3.43
CA ASP A 59 11.87 6.36 -2.11
C ASP A 59 10.74 7.16 -1.45
N TYR A 60 9.53 6.57 -1.42
CA TYR A 60 8.35 7.25 -0.84
C TYR A 60 8.48 7.51 0.67
N GLY A 61 9.54 7.02 1.32
CA GLY A 61 9.76 7.20 2.75
C GLY A 61 8.70 6.51 3.61
N ILE A 62 8.10 5.44 3.10
CA ILE A 62 7.15 4.60 3.83
C ILE A 62 7.57 3.13 3.75
N THR A 63 7.00 2.31 4.63
CA THR A 63 7.12 0.86 4.63
C THR A 63 5.72 0.29 4.73
N VAL A 64 5.35 -0.62 3.82
CA VAL A 64 4.08 -1.34 3.88
C VAL A 64 4.33 -2.76 4.37
N LYS A 65 3.57 -3.17 5.38
CA LYS A 65 3.51 -4.54 5.86
C LYS A 65 2.09 -5.05 5.74
N VAL A 66 1.94 -6.29 5.33
CA VAL A 66 0.65 -6.95 5.26
C VAL A 66 0.75 -8.27 6.00
N ASP A 67 -0.05 -8.41 7.05
CA ASP A 67 -0.10 -9.61 7.88
C ASP A 67 -1.43 -10.34 7.61
N ALA A 68 -1.35 -11.55 7.09
CA ALA A 68 -2.51 -12.41 6.90
C ALA A 68 -2.98 -12.99 8.25
N VAL A 69 -4.28 -12.88 8.53
CA VAL A 69 -4.95 -13.46 9.71
C VAL A 69 -5.78 -14.66 9.25
N PRO A 70 -5.18 -15.86 9.17
CA PRO A 70 -5.82 -17.04 8.59
C PRO A 70 -7.08 -17.49 9.35
N THR A 71 -7.19 -17.17 10.64
CA THR A 71 -8.38 -17.50 11.45
C THR A 71 -9.62 -16.67 11.09
N ARG A 72 -9.47 -15.57 10.35
CA ARG A 72 -10.58 -14.68 9.98
C ARG A 72 -10.66 -14.38 8.48
N ASN A 73 -9.77 -14.95 7.68
CA ASN A 73 -9.64 -14.67 6.25
C ASN A 73 -9.52 -13.17 5.96
N LYS A 74 -8.67 -12.49 6.74
CA LYS A 74 -8.45 -11.04 6.70
C LYS A 74 -6.97 -10.74 6.53
N TYR A 75 -6.67 -9.60 5.94
CA TYR A 75 -5.32 -9.07 5.80
C TYR A 75 -5.26 -7.74 6.54
N ILE A 76 -4.28 -7.62 7.43
CA ILE A 76 -4.00 -6.39 8.15
C ILE A 76 -2.92 -5.66 7.36
N TRP A 77 -3.26 -4.49 6.86
CA TRP A 77 -2.34 -3.59 6.18
C TRP A 77 -1.82 -2.56 7.18
N ASP A 78 -0.50 -2.43 7.26
CA ASP A 78 0.22 -1.52 8.12
C ASP A 78 1.21 -0.69 7.29
N VAL A 79 0.91 0.59 7.13
CA VAL A 79 1.77 1.56 6.45
C VAL A 79 2.45 2.42 7.51
N LYS A 80 3.78 2.38 7.55
CA LYS A 80 4.59 3.17 8.47
C LYS A 80 5.45 4.15 7.71
N VAL A 81 5.49 5.38 8.18
CA VAL A 81 6.39 6.40 7.63
C VAL A 81 7.79 6.18 8.20
N ASN A 82 8.78 6.04 7.33
CA ASN A 82 10.18 6.00 7.71
C ASN A 82 10.60 7.42 8.08
N LYS A 83 11.03 7.61 9.34
CA LYS A 83 11.54 8.88 9.87
C LYS A 83 12.92 9.19 9.35
#